data_AF-A0A377UU33-F1
#
_entry.id   AF-A0A377UU33-F1
#
_cell.length_a   1.000
_cell.length_b   1.000
_cell.length_c   1.000
_cell.angle_alpha   90.00
_cell.angle_beta   90.00
_cell.angle_gamma   90.00
#
_symmetry.space_group_name_H-M   'P 1'
#
loop_
_entity.id
_entity.type
_entity.pdbx_description
1 polymer ?
#
loop_
_entity_poly.entity_id
_entity_poly.type
_entity_poly.pdbx_seq_one_letter_code
_entity_poly.pdbx_strand_id
1 'polypeptide(L)'
;MEQRLELLEKALKDTQKELKKYQDQERKRDQIWASWSPPAEGQKRKTGGATAGPKTAVKPDAVLVKNQQPVTDGAPAYSAMTLKDFSKFVKDEIGFSYNGYFRSGWGTASHGSPKSWAIGSLGRLGNEYSGWFDLQLKQRVFQEGDKRVDAIVMLDGNVGQQYSTGWFGDNAGGENYIQFSDMYVNTKGFLPFAPEADFWVGKHGAPKIEIQMLDWKTQRTDAAAGVGLENWQVGAGKFDIALIREDVDDYDRSLSNKQQINTNTLDVSLQRDSAVG
;
A
#
# COMPACT_ATOMS: atom_id res chain seq x y z
N MET A 1 -41.41 44.25 -9.67
CA MET A 1 -39.93 44.28 -9.61
C MET A 1 -39.41 44.43 -8.19
N GLU A 2 -40.07 45.19 -7.32
CA GLU A 2 -39.62 45.47 -5.94
C GLU A 2 -39.49 44.23 -5.05
N GLN A 3 -40.43 43.27 -5.09
CA GLN A 3 -40.34 42.04 -4.30
C GLN A 3 -39.13 41.15 -4.64
N ARG A 4 -38.62 41.19 -5.88
CA ARG A 4 -37.39 40.45 -6.25
C ARG A 4 -36.14 41.12 -5.72
N LEU A 5 -36.13 42.45 -5.63
CA LEU A 5 -35.03 43.23 -5.07
C LEU A 5 -34.89 42.99 -3.57
N GLU A 6 -35.98 42.99 -2.81
CA GLU A 6 -35.94 42.68 -1.37
C GLU A 6 -35.44 41.26 -1.07
N LEU A 7 -35.83 40.28 -1.90
CA LEU A 7 -35.37 38.89 -1.79
C LEU A 7 -33.87 38.74 -2.09
N LEU A 8 -33.37 39.49 -3.09
CA LEU A 8 -31.95 39.56 -3.42
C LEU A 8 -31.15 40.26 -2.32
N GLU A 9 -31.65 41.37 -1.77
CA GLU A 9 -30.99 42.06 -0.65
C GLU A 9 -30.92 41.20 0.60
N LYS A 10 -31.98 40.42 0.88
CA LYS A 10 -31.98 39.47 1.99
C LYS A 10 -30.98 38.34 1.77
N ALA A 11 -30.98 37.73 0.59
CA ALA A 11 -30.01 36.69 0.24
C ALA A 11 -28.56 37.21 0.31
N LEU A 12 -28.31 38.45 -0.13
CA LEU A 12 -26.99 39.07 -0.09
C LEU A 12 -26.54 39.33 1.35
N LYS A 13 -27.45 39.80 2.23
CA LYS A 13 -27.17 39.96 3.67
C LYS A 13 -26.88 38.63 4.35
N ASP A 14 -27.64 37.58 4.03
CA ASP A 14 -27.45 36.25 4.60
C ASP A 14 -26.10 35.66 4.14
N THR A 15 -25.76 35.83 2.86
CA THR A 15 -24.47 35.40 2.30
C THR A 15 -23.29 36.15 2.93
N GLN A 16 -23.42 37.47 3.12
CA GLN A 16 -22.39 38.27 3.81
C GLN A 16 -22.21 37.83 5.26
N LYS A 17 -23.29 37.44 5.95
CA LYS A 17 -23.25 36.95 7.33
C LYS A 17 -22.57 35.58 7.42
N GLU A 18 -22.85 34.67 6.49
CA GLU A 18 -22.14 33.39 6.41
C GLU A 18 -20.66 33.57 6.08
N LEU A 19 -20.34 34.44 5.11
CA LEU A 19 -18.95 34.73 4.76
C LEU A 19 -18.17 35.28 5.96
N LYS A 20 -18.77 36.19 6.74
CA LYS A 20 -18.17 36.72 7.95
C LYS A 20 -17.95 35.64 9.02
N LYS A 21 -18.92 34.72 9.17
CA LYS A 21 -18.79 33.57 10.07
C LYS A 21 -17.64 32.64 9.67
N TYR A 22 -17.47 32.37 8.37
CA TYR A 22 -16.35 31.57 7.86
C TYR A 22 -15.01 32.29 8.03
N GLN A 23 -14.94 33.60 7.77
CA GLN A 23 -13.74 34.40 8.00
C GLN A 23 -13.33 34.43 9.47
N ASP A 24 -14.29 34.52 10.40
CA ASP A 24 -14.02 34.47 11.83
C ASP A 24 -13.57 33.06 12.29
N GLN A 25 -14.09 32.00 11.67
CA GLN A 25 -13.63 30.63 11.91
C GLN A 25 -12.21 30.40 11.39
N GLU A 26 -11.90 30.86 10.17
CA GLU A 26 -10.55 30.81 9.60
C GLU A 26 -9.57 31.61 10.46
N ARG A 27 -9.93 32.83 10.90
CA ARG A 27 -9.08 33.61 11.82
C ARG A 27 -8.81 32.90 13.14
N LYS A 28 -9.81 32.24 13.72
CA LYS A 28 -9.61 31.43 14.93
C LYS A 28 -8.70 30.24 14.66
N ARG A 29 -8.84 29.58 13.51
CA ARG A 29 -7.95 28.49 13.08
C ARG A 29 -6.52 28.99 12.89
N ASP A 30 -6.34 30.14 12.26
CA ASP A 30 -5.04 30.76 12.01
C ASP A 30 -4.38 31.24 13.30
N GLN A 31 -5.15 31.76 14.26
CA GLN A 31 -4.62 32.12 15.58
C GLN A 31 -4.16 30.88 16.37
N ILE A 32 -4.94 29.79 16.31
CA ILE A 32 -4.54 28.51 16.92
C ILE A 32 -3.27 27.98 16.23
N TRP A 33 -3.21 28.02 14.90
CA TRP A 33 -2.05 27.60 14.11
C TRP A 33 -0.80 28.46 14.37
N ALA A 34 -0.97 29.78 14.50
CA ALA A 34 0.11 30.71 14.82
C ALA A 34 0.64 30.52 16.25
N SER A 35 -0.23 30.15 17.20
CA SER A 35 0.20 29.81 18.57
C SER A 35 0.98 28.49 18.67
N TRP A 36 0.89 27.63 17.64
CA TRP A 36 1.62 26.37 17.52
C TRP A 36 2.84 26.46 16.58
N SER A 37 3.07 27.61 15.95
CA SER A 37 4.23 27.87 15.09
C SER A 37 5.31 28.60 15.89
N PRO A 38 6.59 28.19 15.86
CA PRO A 38 7.66 29.00 16.46
C PRO A 38 7.73 30.36 15.74
N PRO A 39 7.98 31.48 16.43
CA PRO A 39 8.06 32.78 15.77
C PRO A 39 9.21 32.76 14.76
N ALA A 40 8.92 33.20 13.54
CA ALA A 40 9.93 33.41 12.51
C ALA A 40 10.82 34.60 12.91
N GLU A 41 11.98 34.32 13.52
CA GLU A 41 13.02 35.32 13.73
C GLU A 41 13.55 35.79 12.36
N GLY A 42 13.24 37.03 12.03
CA GLY A 42 13.76 37.71 10.85
C GLY A 42 15.28 37.76 10.88
N GLN A 43 15.92 37.05 9.96
CA GLN A 43 17.36 37.15 9.73
C GLN A 43 17.73 38.55 9.19
N LYS A 44 18.17 39.45 10.07
CA LYS A 44 19.18 40.44 9.72
C LYS A 44 20.55 39.85 10.00
N ARG A 45 21.36 39.77 8.93
CA ARG A 45 22.78 39.35 8.90
C ARG A 45 23.58 39.84 10.11
N LYS A 46 24.38 38.96 10.71
CA LYS A 46 25.81 39.17 10.99
C LYS A 46 26.51 37.83 11.32
N THR A 47 27.78 37.82 10.93
CA THR A 47 28.82 36.78 10.91
C THR A 47 29.14 36.12 12.26
N GLY A 48 29.51 34.84 12.24
CA GLY A 48 30.22 34.15 13.33
C GLY A 48 29.72 32.73 13.55
N GLY A 49 30.58 31.73 13.34
CA GLY A 49 30.21 30.31 13.32
C GLY A 49 29.81 29.72 14.68
N ALA A 50 28.95 28.71 14.63
CA ALA A 50 28.96 27.53 15.49
C ALA A 50 27.97 26.50 14.94
N THR A 51 28.41 25.25 14.92
CA THR A 51 27.73 24.03 14.47
C THR A 51 26.47 23.71 15.28
N ALA A 52 25.34 23.44 14.62
CA ALA A 52 24.24 22.64 15.17
C ALA A 52 23.44 21.98 14.02
N GLY A 53 23.29 20.65 14.09
CA GLY A 53 22.69 19.81 13.05
C GLY A 53 21.19 20.04 12.81
N PRO A 54 20.61 19.39 11.76
CA PRO A 54 19.22 19.60 11.37
C PRO A 54 18.26 19.12 12.46
N LYS A 55 17.37 20.03 12.91
CA LYS A 55 16.26 19.72 13.81
C LYS A 55 15.28 18.78 13.11
N THR A 56 15.11 17.59 13.67
CA THR A 56 14.15 16.58 13.24
C THR A 56 12.73 17.14 13.27
N ALA A 57 12.02 17.06 12.13
CA ALA A 57 10.58 17.32 12.10
C ALA A 57 9.85 16.28 12.96
N VAL A 58 9.19 16.74 14.02
CA VAL A 58 8.38 15.87 14.89
C VAL A 58 7.11 15.51 14.14
N LYS A 59 6.88 14.21 13.91
CA LYS A 59 5.62 13.70 13.37
C LYS A 59 4.49 14.05 14.34
N PRO A 60 3.32 14.55 13.87
CA PRO A 60 2.19 14.76 14.77
C PRO A 60 1.67 13.41 15.27
N ASP A 61 1.58 13.26 16.60
CA ASP A 61 1.20 12.01 17.27
C ASP A 61 -0.29 11.64 17.11
N ALA A 62 -1.14 12.59 16.70
CA ALA A 62 -2.58 12.40 16.60
C ALA A 62 -3.23 13.15 15.43
N VAL A 63 -4.26 12.53 14.86
CA VAL A 63 -5.17 13.10 13.85
C VAL A 63 -6.54 13.28 14.50
N LEU A 64 -7.12 14.47 14.37
CA LEU A 64 -8.47 14.74 14.86
C LEU A 64 -9.50 14.18 13.89
N VAL A 65 -10.30 13.22 14.36
CA VAL A 65 -11.40 12.63 13.60
C VAL A 65 -12.71 13.15 14.15
N LYS A 66 -13.60 13.61 13.27
CA LYS A 66 -14.94 14.09 13.63
C LYS A 66 -15.86 12.88 13.81
N ASN A 67 -16.29 12.60 15.04
CA ASN A 67 -17.24 11.52 15.31
C ASN A 67 -18.65 11.92 14.82
N GLN A 68 -19.35 11.01 14.15
CA GLN A 68 -20.68 11.23 13.57
C GLN A 68 -21.84 10.89 14.53
N GLN A 69 -21.56 10.60 15.81
CA GLN A 69 -22.60 10.53 16.83
C GLN A 69 -22.89 11.93 17.40
N PRO A 70 -24.16 12.36 17.46
CA PRO A 70 -24.53 13.60 18.10
C PRO A 70 -24.29 13.45 19.62
N VAL A 71 -23.23 14.06 20.12
CA VAL A 71 -23.11 14.37 21.54
C VAL A 71 -24.18 15.40 21.86
N THR A 72 -24.91 15.18 22.95
CA THR A 72 -26.08 15.91 23.43
C THR A 72 -25.88 17.40 23.73
N ASP A 73 -24.77 18.03 23.33
CA ASP A 73 -24.51 19.45 23.57
C ASP A 73 -23.62 20.04 22.46
N GLY A 74 -24.14 20.17 21.23
CA GLY A 74 -23.78 21.19 20.23
C GLY A 74 -22.30 21.43 19.83
N ALA A 75 -21.33 20.69 20.38
CA ALA A 75 -19.91 20.82 20.17
C ALA A 75 -19.43 19.61 19.35
N PRO A 76 -18.64 19.83 18.29
CA PRO A 76 -18.05 18.71 17.56
C PRO A 76 -17.12 17.93 18.50
N ALA A 77 -17.49 16.68 18.79
CA ALA A 77 -16.64 15.75 19.53
C ALA A 77 -15.50 15.30 18.62
N TYR A 78 -14.36 15.99 18.74
CA TYR A 78 -13.11 15.52 18.16
C TYR A 78 -12.48 14.56 19.15
N SER A 79 -12.29 13.31 18.72
CA SER A 79 -11.43 12.38 19.46
C SER A 79 -10.01 12.49 18.89
N ALA A 80 -9.02 12.64 19.78
CA ALA A 80 -7.63 12.52 19.39
C ALA A 80 -7.36 11.03 19.12
N MET A 81 -7.33 10.64 17.85
CA MET A 81 -6.94 9.30 17.43
C MET A 81 -5.49 9.32 16.99
N THR A 82 -4.72 8.28 17.29
CA THR A 82 -3.41 8.12 16.67
C THR A 82 -3.57 7.82 15.18
N LEU A 83 -2.54 8.06 14.36
CA LEU A 83 -2.54 7.62 12.95
C LEU A 83 -2.83 6.12 12.80
N LYS A 84 -2.43 5.32 13.79
CA LYS A 84 -2.68 3.87 13.85
C LYS A 84 -4.16 3.59 14.07
N ASP A 85 -4.80 4.31 14.98
CA ASP A 85 -6.24 4.16 15.27
C ASP A 85 -7.08 4.64 14.09
N PHE A 86 -6.70 5.75 13.46
CA PHE A 86 -7.35 6.22 12.24
C PHE A 86 -7.18 5.23 11.08
N SER A 87 -5.96 4.71 10.86
CA SER A 87 -5.72 3.69 9.84
C SER A 87 -6.56 2.43 10.09
N LYS A 88 -6.66 2.00 11.35
CA LYS A 88 -7.50 0.86 11.73
C LYS A 88 -8.98 1.15 11.48
N PHE A 89 -9.47 2.31 11.92
CA PHE A 89 -10.85 2.74 11.70
C PHE A 89 -11.21 2.79 10.22
N VAL A 90 -10.40 3.43 9.38
CA VAL A 90 -10.60 3.49 7.92
C VAL A 90 -10.58 2.09 7.30
N LYS A 91 -9.66 1.21 7.71
CA LYS A 91 -9.62 -0.19 7.25
C LYS A 91 -10.86 -0.97 7.67
N ASP A 92 -11.39 -0.69 8.85
CA ASP A 92 -12.54 -1.39 9.41
C ASP A 92 -13.86 -0.91 8.81
N GLU A 93 -14.00 0.40 8.57
CA GLU A 93 -15.18 1.04 8.00
C GLU A 93 -15.25 0.93 6.47
N ILE A 94 -14.17 1.27 5.75
CA ILE A 94 -14.14 1.22 4.27
C ILE A 94 -13.86 -0.20 3.78
N GLY A 95 -13.24 -1.05 4.61
CA GLY A 95 -12.81 -2.38 4.21
C GLY A 95 -11.64 -2.37 3.23
N PHE A 96 -11.11 -1.19 2.89
CA PHE A 96 -10.02 -1.02 1.95
C PHE A 96 -8.66 -0.95 2.67
N SER A 97 -7.65 -1.57 2.08
CA SER A 97 -6.27 -1.44 2.52
C SER A 97 -5.30 -1.48 1.36
N TYR A 98 -4.21 -0.74 1.52
CA TYR A 98 -3.07 -0.73 0.63
C TYR A 98 -1.83 -1.21 1.39
N ASN A 99 -1.09 -2.14 0.81
CA ASN A 99 0.22 -2.59 1.25
C ASN A 99 1.14 -2.66 0.03
N GLY A 100 2.46 -2.61 0.24
CA GLY A 100 3.36 -2.67 -0.89
C GLY A 100 4.83 -2.56 -0.51
N TYR A 101 5.66 -2.68 -1.53
CA TYR A 101 7.09 -2.42 -1.50
C TYR A 101 7.42 -1.41 -2.60
N PHE A 102 8.39 -0.55 -2.35
CA PHE A 102 8.79 0.45 -3.34
C PHE A 102 10.28 0.72 -3.21
N ARG A 103 10.96 0.75 -4.35
CA ARG A 103 12.35 1.16 -4.49
C ARG A 103 12.48 2.09 -5.67
N SER A 104 13.18 3.19 -5.44
CA SER A 104 13.67 4.07 -6.49
C SER A 104 14.95 4.75 -6.00
N GLY A 105 15.73 5.30 -6.92
CA GLY A 105 16.99 5.91 -6.60
C GLY A 105 17.58 6.66 -7.77
N TRP A 106 18.80 7.13 -7.56
CA TRP A 106 19.61 7.78 -8.56
C TRP A 106 21.06 7.33 -8.37
N GLY A 107 21.77 7.13 -9.48
CA GLY A 107 23.17 6.78 -9.49
C GLY A 107 23.85 7.21 -10.77
N THR A 108 25.17 7.34 -10.73
CA THR A 108 26.01 7.65 -11.89
C THR A 108 27.12 6.63 -12.01
N ALA A 109 27.58 6.42 -13.24
CA ALA A 109 28.74 5.59 -13.52
C ALA A 109 29.66 6.32 -14.51
N SER A 110 30.90 5.86 -14.60
CA SER A 110 31.91 6.47 -15.49
C SER A 110 31.65 6.23 -16.99
N HIS A 111 30.79 5.27 -17.33
CA HIS A 111 30.54 4.83 -18.71
C HIS A 111 29.04 4.60 -18.98
N GLY A 112 28.22 5.63 -18.80
CA GLY A 112 26.77 5.57 -19.04
C GLY A 112 25.97 5.25 -17.78
N SER A 113 24.83 4.58 -17.94
CA SER A 113 23.98 4.18 -16.82
C SER A 113 24.73 3.21 -15.88
N PRO A 114 24.56 3.34 -14.54
CA PRO A 114 25.02 2.33 -13.61
C PRO A 114 24.42 0.95 -13.91
N LYS A 115 25.19 -0.11 -13.65
CA LYS A 115 24.77 -1.49 -13.87
C LYS A 115 24.84 -2.27 -12.58
N SER A 116 23.76 -2.98 -12.28
CA SER A 116 23.69 -3.87 -11.13
C SER A 116 24.60 -5.09 -11.37
N TRP A 117 25.25 -5.59 -10.32
CA TRP A 117 26.18 -6.72 -10.43
C TRP A 117 25.79 -7.85 -9.48
N ALA A 118 25.66 -9.07 -10.01
CA ALA A 118 25.37 -10.28 -9.22
C ALA A 118 24.17 -10.13 -8.24
N ILE A 119 23.05 -9.59 -8.74
CA ILE A 119 21.77 -9.48 -8.01
C ILE A 119 21.35 -10.89 -7.54
N GLY A 120 20.88 -11.02 -6.30
CA GLY A 120 20.57 -12.32 -5.70
C GLY A 120 21.77 -13.00 -5.03
N SER A 121 22.98 -12.40 -5.05
CA SER A 121 24.18 -13.02 -4.46
C SER A 121 25.12 -12.07 -3.71
N LEU A 122 25.51 -10.91 -4.28
CA LEU A 122 26.52 -10.02 -3.68
C LEU A 122 25.96 -9.08 -2.59
N GLY A 123 24.63 -8.99 -2.49
CA GLY A 123 23.94 -8.01 -1.65
C GLY A 123 23.45 -6.81 -2.45
N ARG A 124 22.30 -6.26 -2.02
CA ARG A 124 21.55 -5.27 -2.81
C ARG A 124 21.85 -3.80 -2.47
N LEU A 125 22.49 -3.53 -1.33
CA LEU A 125 22.76 -2.15 -0.89
C LEU A 125 23.66 -1.41 -1.88
N GLY A 126 23.12 -0.38 -2.53
CA GLY A 126 23.85 0.42 -3.52
C GLY A 126 24.13 -0.29 -4.86
N ASN A 127 23.46 -1.43 -5.12
CA ASN A 127 23.74 -2.32 -6.24
C ASN A 127 22.47 -2.66 -7.06
N GLU A 128 21.42 -1.85 -6.94
CA GLU A 128 20.18 -1.97 -7.70
C GLU A 128 19.85 -0.64 -8.39
N TYR A 129 19.95 -0.60 -9.72
CA TYR A 129 19.79 0.62 -10.51
C TYR A 129 18.52 0.62 -11.38
N SER A 130 17.47 -0.02 -10.88
CA SER A 130 16.11 0.07 -11.42
C SER A 130 15.11 0.44 -10.32
N GLY A 131 14.04 1.10 -10.72
CA GLY A 131 12.86 1.25 -9.88
C GLY A 131 12.07 -0.06 -9.84
N TRP A 132 11.54 -0.40 -8.67
CA TRP A 132 10.63 -1.53 -8.51
C TRP A 132 9.50 -1.13 -7.57
N PHE A 133 8.29 -1.59 -7.85
CA PHE A 133 7.17 -1.42 -6.95
C PHE A 133 6.34 -2.70 -6.90
N ASP A 134 5.78 -2.95 -5.72
CA ASP A 134 4.71 -3.90 -5.46
C ASP A 134 3.58 -3.10 -4.81
N LEU A 135 2.38 -3.17 -5.39
CA LEU A 135 1.20 -2.45 -4.95
C LEU A 135 0.05 -3.44 -4.76
N GLN A 136 -0.17 -3.86 -3.52
CA GLN A 136 -1.28 -4.72 -3.14
C GLN A 136 -2.46 -3.89 -2.63
N LEU A 137 -3.59 -4.05 -3.31
CA LEU A 137 -4.87 -3.46 -2.97
C LEU A 137 -5.78 -4.58 -2.48
N LYS A 138 -6.37 -4.39 -1.30
CA LYS A 138 -7.31 -5.33 -0.71
C LYS A 138 -8.59 -4.60 -0.35
N GLN A 139 -9.71 -5.10 -0.86
CA GLN A 139 -11.05 -4.59 -0.58
C GLN A 139 -11.89 -5.67 0.06
N ARG A 140 -12.44 -5.40 1.25
CA ARG A 140 -13.49 -6.21 1.85
C ARG A 140 -14.77 -5.98 1.06
N VAL A 141 -15.28 -7.01 0.41
CA VAL A 141 -16.49 -6.95 -0.42
C VAL A 141 -17.72 -7.50 0.31
N PHE A 142 -17.50 -8.30 1.37
CA PHE A 142 -18.57 -8.84 2.20
C PHE A 142 -18.10 -9.02 3.65
N GLN A 143 -18.98 -8.72 4.61
CA GLN A 143 -18.81 -9.04 6.02
C GLN A 143 -20.18 -9.24 6.67
N GLU A 144 -20.42 -10.42 7.24
CA GLU A 144 -21.60 -10.71 8.05
C GLU A 144 -21.22 -11.71 9.14
N GLY A 145 -21.32 -11.29 10.40
CA GLY A 145 -20.85 -12.11 11.53
C GLY A 145 -19.37 -12.49 11.37
N ASP A 146 -19.10 -13.79 11.40
CA ASP A 146 -17.77 -14.40 11.21
C ASP A 146 -17.39 -14.63 9.74
N LYS A 147 -18.33 -14.41 8.80
CA LYS A 147 -18.10 -14.58 7.37
C LYS A 147 -17.54 -13.32 6.75
N ARG A 148 -16.46 -13.49 6.00
CA ARG A 148 -15.75 -12.39 5.34
C ARG A 148 -15.31 -12.80 3.94
N VAL A 149 -15.43 -11.87 2.99
CA VAL A 149 -14.85 -11.99 1.65
C VAL A 149 -14.02 -10.76 1.35
N ASP A 150 -12.76 -10.97 0.97
CA ASP A 150 -11.85 -9.94 0.51
C ASP A 150 -11.48 -10.20 -0.96
N ALA A 151 -11.49 -9.16 -1.79
CA ALA A 151 -10.89 -9.16 -3.12
C ALA A 151 -9.50 -8.53 -3.05
N ILE A 152 -8.50 -9.18 -3.64
CA ILE A 152 -7.09 -8.78 -3.57
C ILE A 152 -6.54 -8.68 -4.99
N VAL A 153 -5.81 -7.60 -5.25
CA VAL A 153 -5.05 -7.40 -6.49
C VAL A 153 -3.67 -6.88 -6.12
N MET A 154 -2.62 -7.50 -6.65
CA MET A 154 -1.25 -7.01 -6.58
C MET A 154 -0.76 -6.61 -7.96
N LEU A 155 -0.34 -5.36 -8.08
CA LEU A 155 0.34 -4.82 -9.24
C LEU A 155 1.82 -4.72 -8.91
N ASP A 156 2.68 -5.34 -9.70
CA ASP A 156 4.12 -5.08 -9.60
C ASP A 156 4.70 -4.61 -10.92
N GLY A 157 5.88 -4.04 -10.85
CA GLY A 157 6.50 -3.48 -12.03
C GLY A 157 7.92 -3.00 -11.83
N ASN A 158 8.66 -3.06 -12.92
CA ASN A 158 9.97 -2.46 -13.05
C ASN A 158 9.86 -1.11 -13.76
N VAL A 159 10.70 -0.16 -13.36
CA VAL A 159 10.81 1.16 -13.98
C VAL A 159 12.28 1.44 -14.31
N GLY A 160 12.55 1.72 -15.57
CA GLY A 160 13.89 2.04 -16.06
C GLY A 160 14.39 3.38 -15.51
N GLN A 161 15.68 3.44 -15.17
CA GLN A 161 16.36 4.68 -14.77
C GLN A 161 17.34 5.19 -15.83
N GLN A 162 17.59 4.40 -16.88
CA GLN A 162 18.57 4.72 -17.91
C GLN A 162 18.03 5.72 -18.94
N TYR A 163 16.82 5.48 -19.43
CA TYR A 163 16.19 6.33 -20.43
C TYR A 163 14.95 7.03 -19.85
N SER A 164 14.78 8.29 -20.22
CA SER A 164 13.50 8.99 -20.03
C SER A 164 12.53 8.50 -21.11
N THR A 165 12.01 7.28 -20.94
CA THR A 165 10.93 6.77 -21.80
C THR A 165 9.66 7.53 -21.42
N GLY A 166 9.42 8.65 -22.10
CA GLY A 166 8.13 9.33 -22.03
C GLY A 166 7.00 8.43 -22.53
N TRP A 167 5.75 8.91 -22.46
CA TRP A 167 4.55 8.16 -22.85
C TRP A 167 4.57 7.57 -24.29
N PHE A 168 5.41 8.13 -25.17
CA PHE A 168 5.60 7.68 -26.56
C PHE A 168 7.02 7.15 -26.84
N GLY A 169 7.81 6.92 -25.79
CA GLY A 169 9.13 6.32 -25.91
C GLY A 169 9.00 4.83 -26.19
N ASP A 170 9.87 4.32 -27.06
CA ASP A 170 10.00 2.88 -27.27
C ASP A 170 10.49 2.22 -25.97
N ASN A 171 9.87 1.11 -25.56
CA ASN A 171 10.35 0.27 -24.46
C ASN A 171 11.38 -0.75 -24.99
N ALA A 172 12.25 -0.29 -25.89
CA ALA A 172 13.32 -1.07 -26.51
C ALA A 172 14.35 -1.44 -25.44
N GLY A 173 14.07 -2.54 -24.73
CA GLY A 173 14.83 -2.97 -23.55
C GLY A 173 13.96 -3.56 -22.45
N GLY A 174 12.64 -3.37 -22.51
CA GLY A 174 11.72 -3.92 -21.52
C GLY A 174 11.94 -3.34 -20.12
N GLU A 175 12.34 -2.07 -20.04
CA GLU A 175 12.71 -1.46 -18.76
C GLU A 175 11.48 -1.04 -17.95
N ASN A 176 10.32 -0.85 -18.60
CA ASN A 176 9.07 -0.43 -17.95
C ASN A 176 7.97 -1.46 -18.18
N TYR A 177 7.59 -2.18 -17.13
CA TYR A 177 6.48 -3.15 -17.16
C TYR A 177 5.61 -3.01 -15.92
N ILE A 178 4.31 -3.28 -16.09
CA ILE A 178 3.35 -3.45 -15.02
C ILE A 178 2.67 -4.80 -15.23
N GLN A 179 2.58 -5.60 -14.18
CA GLN A 179 1.99 -6.94 -14.19
C GLN A 179 1.00 -7.09 -13.04
N PHE A 180 0.02 -7.98 -13.22
CA PHE A 180 -0.85 -8.45 -12.16
C PHE A 180 -0.24 -9.73 -11.59
N SER A 181 0.47 -9.65 -10.47
CA SER A 181 1.13 -10.80 -9.84
C SER A 181 0.21 -11.63 -8.98
N ASP A 182 -0.69 -10.98 -8.23
CA ASP A 182 -1.79 -11.63 -7.53
C ASP A 182 -3.12 -11.02 -7.96
N MET A 183 -4.14 -11.87 -8.13
CA MET A 183 -5.51 -11.46 -8.34
C MET A 183 -6.44 -12.59 -7.89
N TYR A 184 -6.98 -12.48 -6.69
CA TYR A 184 -7.75 -13.55 -6.08
C TYR A 184 -8.81 -13.04 -5.11
N VAL A 185 -9.73 -13.93 -4.76
CA VAL A 185 -10.70 -13.72 -3.68
C VAL A 185 -10.29 -14.61 -2.52
N ASN A 186 -10.27 -14.05 -1.31
CA ASN A 186 -10.10 -14.80 -0.08
C ASN A 186 -11.39 -14.79 0.73
N THR A 187 -11.73 -15.91 1.35
CA THR A 187 -12.90 -16.09 2.18
C THR A 187 -12.54 -16.69 3.54
N LYS A 188 -13.27 -16.27 4.57
CA LYS A 188 -13.12 -16.77 5.94
C LYS A 188 -14.49 -17.00 6.57
N GLY A 189 -14.63 -18.03 7.40
CA GLY A 189 -15.90 -18.41 8.05
C GLY A 189 -16.88 -19.21 7.16
N PHE A 190 -16.53 -19.50 5.90
CA PHE A 190 -17.40 -20.23 4.97
C PHE A 190 -17.22 -21.75 5.02
N LEU A 191 -16.10 -22.25 5.55
CA LEU A 191 -15.81 -23.67 5.66
C LEU A 191 -16.13 -24.16 7.08
N PRO A 192 -17.19 -24.97 7.30
CA PRO A 192 -17.60 -25.37 8.65
C PRO A 192 -16.55 -26.21 9.40
N PHE A 193 -15.69 -26.92 8.66
CA PHE A 193 -14.61 -27.74 9.22
C PHE A 193 -13.33 -26.93 9.53
N ALA A 194 -13.26 -25.69 9.06
CA ALA A 194 -12.10 -24.80 9.17
C ALA A 194 -12.54 -23.32 9.15
N PRO A 195 -13.40 -22.86 10.09
CA PRO A 195 -13.98 -21.52 10.04
C PRO A 195 -12.92 -20.40 10.12
N GLU A 196 -11.79 -20.68 10.77
CA GLU A 196 -10.66 -19.76 10.93
C GLU A 196 -9.67 -19.75 9.76
N ALA A 197 -9.77 -20.70 8.83
CA ALA A 197 -8.87 -20.80 7.69
C ALA A 197 -9.21 -19.77 6.60
N ASP A 198 -8.19 -19.39 5.85
CA ASP A 198 -8.29 -18.52 4.69
C ASP A 198 -8.44 -19.41 3.44
N PHE A 199 -9.60 -19.39 2.81
CA PHE A 199 -9.87 -20.12 1.57
C PHE A 199 -9.85 -19.17 0.39
N TRP A 200 -8.91 -19.38 -0.53
CA TRP A 200 -8.69 -18.48 -1.66
C TRP A 200 -8.82 -19.18 -3.01
N VAL A 201 -9.25 -18.40 -4.02
CA VAL A 201 -9.35 -18.82 -5.42
C VAL A 201 -8.89 -17.69 -6.32
N GLY A 202 -8.01 -17.99 -7.26
CA GLY A 202 -7.53 -17.04 -8.26
C GLY A 202 -6.03 -17.18 -8.53
N LYS A 203 -5.42 -16.11 -9.02
CA LYS A 203 -3.97 -16.04 -9.16
C LYS A 203 -3.35 -15.70 -7.81
N HIS A 204 -2.83 -16.73 -7.15
CA HIS A 204 -2.15 -16.64 -5.85
C HIS A 204 -1.34 -17.91 -5.61
N GLY A 205 -0.32 -17.84 -4.75
CA GLY A 205 0.52 -18.98 -4.40
C GLY A 205 1.11 -18.83 -3.01
N ALA A 206 1.86 -19.85 -2.59
CA ALA A 206 2.40 -19.92 -1.24
C ALA A 206 3.31 -18.72 -0.89
N PRO A 207 3.33 -18.30 0.39
CA PRO A 207 4.19 -17.21 0.85
C PRO A 207 5.67 -17.47 0.57
N LYS A 208 6.32 -16.54 -0.13
CA LYS A 208 7.75 -16.65 -0.47
C LYS A 208 8.60 -16.19 0.72
N ILE A 209 9.51 -17.03 1.20
CA ILE A 209 10.53 -16.66 2.19
C ILE A 209 11.74 -16.04 1.50
N GLU A 210 12.12 -14.83 1.91
CA GLU A 210 13.18 -14.04 1.28
C GLU A 210 14.31 -13.66 2.25
N ILE A 211 15.55 -13.78 1.76
CA ILE A 211 16.72 -13.14 2.36
C ILE A 211 16.81 -11.71 1.82
N GLN A 212 16.27 -10.76 2.58
CA GLN A 212 16.10 -9.36 2.17
C GLN A 212 17.40 -8.67 1.72
N MET A 213 18.53 -8.94 2.38
CA MET A 213 19.82 -8.33 2.03
C MET A 213 20.29 -8.71 0.62
N LEU A 214 19.86 -9.88 0.12
CA LEU A 214 20.28 -10.43 -1.16
C LEU A 214 19.19 -10.28 -2.24
N ASP A 215 17.95 -9.97 -1.86
CA ASP A 215 16.75 -10.15 -2.71
C ASP A 215 16.67 -11.59 -3.25
N TRP A 216 16.90 -12.55 -2.36
CA TRP A 216 16.91 -13.97 -2.73
C TRP A 216 15.76 -14.72 -2.07
N LYS A 217 14.81 -15.18 -2.89
CA LYS A 217 13.64 -15.95 -2.49
C LYS A 217 13.96 -17.45 -2.56
N THR A 218 13.71 -18.15 -1.45
CA THR A 218 13.98 -19.59 -1.30
C THR A 218 12.95 -20.46 -2.00
N GLN A 219 11.69 -20.01 -2.02
CA GLN A 219 10.60 -20.62 -2.78
C GLN A 219 10.29 -19.77 -4.00
N ARG A 220 10.38 -20.40 -5.18
CA ARG A 220 10.11 -19.80 -6.50
C ARG A 220 9.02 -20.54 -7.25
N THR A 221 8.11 -21.21 -6.54
CA THR A 221 6.91 -21.73 -7.19
C THR A 221 6.14 -20.51 -7.68
N ASP A 222 6.17 -20.29 -8.99
CA ASP A 222 5.34 -19.28 -9.61
C ASP A 222 3.92 -19.84 -9.69
N ALA A 223 2.95 -18.96 -9.45
CA ALA A 223 1.57 -19.34 -9.42
C ALA A 223 0.82 -18.56 -10.50
N ALA A 224 0.22 -19.29 -11.43
CA ALA A 224 -0.88 -18.74 -12.21
C ALA A 224 -2.17 -19.00 -11.43
N ALA A 225 -3.15 -19.70 -11.99
CA ALA A 225 -4.42 -19.91 -11.29
C ALA A 225 -4.33 -21.08 -10.30
N GLY A 226 -4.98 -20.94 -9.14
CA GLY A 226 -5.07 -21.99 -8.15
C GLY A 226 -6.23 -21.83 -7.19
N VAL A 227 -6.29 -22.78 -6.27
CA VAL A 227 -7.14 -22.77 -5.09
C VAL A 227 -6.30 -23.22 -3.90
N GLY A 228 -6.50 -22.58 -2.75
CA GLY A 228 -5.78 -22.95 -1.54
C GLY A 228 -6.58 -22.73 -0.27
N LEU A 229 -6.14 -23.44 0.75
CA LEU A 229 -6.56 -23.31 2.13
C LEU A 229 -5.34 -23.01 2.96
N GLU A 230 -5.32 -21.85 3.60
CA GLU A 230 -4.21 -21.36 4.40
C GLU A 230 -4.65 -21.14 5.85
N ASN A 231 -3.69 -21.14 6.77
CA ASN A 231 -3.91 -20.91 8.19
C ASN A 231 -4.93 -21.88 8.82
N TRP A 232 -5.08 -23.10 8.28
CA TRP A 232 -6.00 -24.08 8.85
C TRP A 232 -5.42 -24.63 10.15
N GLN A 233 -6.12 -24.42 11.27
CA GLN A 233 -5.65 -24.86 12.57
C GLN A 233 -5.85 -26.37 12.72
N VAL A 234 -4.74 -27.12 12.78
CA VAL A 234 -4.76 -28.58 12.97
C VAL A 234 -3.87 -28.93 14.16
N GLY A 235 -4.50 -29.16 15.31
CA GLY A 235 -3.79 -29.42 16.57
C GLY A 235 -2.96 -28.20 17.00
N ALA A 236 -1.67 -28.41 17.25
CA ALA A 236 -0.74 -27.38 17.75
C ALA A 236 0.00 -26.60 16.63
N GLY A 237 -0.55 -26.59 15.42
CA GLY A 237 0.06 -25.89 14.30
C GLY A 237 -0.94 -25.54 13.22
N LYS A 238 -0.43 -24.81 12.22
CA LYS A 238 -1.16 -24.38 11.04
C LYS A 238 -0.73 -25.17 9.83
N PHE A 239 -1.71 -25.59 9.06
CA PHE A 239 -1.53 -26.34 7.83
C PHE A 239 -2.02 -25.49 6.66
N ASP A 240 -1.20 -25.43 5.61
CA ASP A 240 -1.56 -24.78 4.35
C ASP A 240 -1.47 -25.81 3.22
N ILE A 241 -2.41 -25.75 2.29
CA ILE A 241 -2.45 -26.59 1.10
C ILE A 241 -2.96 -25.80 -0.09
N ALA A 242 -2.28 -25.90 -1.23
CA ALA A 242 -2.69 -25.24 -2.46
C ALA A 242 -2.51 -26.16 -3.67
N LEU A 243 -3.49 -26.12 -4.58
CA LEU A 243 -3.39 -26.70 -5.91
C LEU A 243 -3.28 -25.57 -6.91
N ILE A 244 -2.15 -25.50 -7.60
CA ILE A 244 -1.79 -24.42 -8.50
C ILE A 244 -1.53 -25.02 -9.89
N ARG A 245 -1.96 -24.31 -10.92
CA ARG A 245 -1.65 -24.63 -12.31
C ARG A 245 -0.77 -23.53 -12.90
N GLU A 246 0.19 -23.93 -13.72
CA GLU A 246 0.87 -23.08 -14.69
C GLU A 246 0.97 -23.79 -16.03
N ASP A 247 1.01 -23.03 -17.12
CA ASP A 247 1.25 -23.58 -18.45
C ASP A 247 2.67 -23.19 -18.88
N VAL A 248 3.42 -24.18 -19.37
CA VAL A 248 4.79 -24.01 -19.86
C VAL A 248 4.85 -24.31 -21.35
N ASP A 249 5.63 -23.52 -22.08
CA ASP A 249 5.93 -23.81 -23.48
C ASP A 249 7.06 -24.86 -23.54
N ASP A 250 6.72 -26.08 -23.94
CA ASP A 250 7.66 -27.16 -24.20
C ASP A 250 8.16 -27.06 -25.65
N TYR A 251 9.43 -26.69 -25.79
CA TYR A 251 10.07 -26.51 -27.07
C TYR A 251 10.70 -27.81 -27.57
N ASP A 252 10.62 -28.03 -28.88
CA ASP A 252 11.42 -29.08 -29.52
C ASP A 252 12.93 -28.82 -29.30
N ARG A 253 13.76 -29.85 -29.50
CA ARG A 253 15.22 -29.73 -29.30
C ARG A 253 15.87 -28.68 -30.21
N SER A 254 15.21 -28.30 -31.30
CA SER A 254 15.65 -27.27 -32.24
C SER A 254 15.18 -25.85 -31.87
N LEU A 255 14.37 -25.70 -30.81
CA LEU A 255 13.77 -24.44 -30.36
C LEU A 255 12.92 -23.73 -31.44
N SER A 256 12.44 -24.48 -32.42
CA SER A 256 11.71 -23.96 -33.59
C SER A 256 10.20 -24.07 -33.44
N ASN A 257 9.74 -25.11 -32.76
CA ASN A 257 8.33 -25.35 -32.49
C ASN A 257 8.11 -25.51 -30.99
N LYS A 258 6.89 -25.21 -30.54
CA LYS A 258 6.48 -25.35 -29.15
C LYS A 258 5.10 -25.96 -29.04
N GLN A 259 4.89 -26.70 -27.97
CA GLN A 259 3.57 -27.12 -27.51
C GLN A 259 3.35 -26.58 -26.10
N GLN A 260 2.12 -26.21 -25.78
CA GLN A 260 1.76 -25.82 -24.42
C GLN A 260 1.45 -27.05 -23.58
N ILE A 261 2.12 -27.16 -22.44
CA ILE A 261 1.88 -28.23 -21.47
C ILE A 261 1.39 -27.61 -20.18
N ASN A 262 0.39 -28.26 -19.58
CA ASN A 262 -0.17 -27.89 -18.30
C ASN A 262 0.61 -28.60 -17.17
N THR A 263 1.13 -27.81 -16.25
CA THR A 263 1.81 -28.27 -15.04
C THR A 263 0.92 -27.96 -13.84
N ASN A 264 0.67 -28.96 -12.99
CA ASN A 264 -0.07 -28.79 -11.74
C ASN A 264 0.88 -29.07 -10.57
N THR A 265 0.90 -28.15 -9.62
CA THR A 265 1.72 -28.22 -8.42
C THR A 265 0.81 -28.30 -7.21
N LEU A 266 1.05 -29.30 -6.37
CA LEU A 266 0.45 -29.41 -5.05
C LEU A 266 1.47 -28.92 -4.03
N ASP A 267 1.18 -27.80 -3.39
CA ASP A 267 2.00 -27.23 -2.32
C ASP A 267 1.37 -27.55 -0.96
N VAL A 268 2.21 -27.92 0.01
CA VAL A 268 1.81 -28.30 1.36
C VAL A 268 2.83 -27.77 2.35
N SER A 269 2.39 -26.97 3.31
CA SER A 269 3.22 -26.49 4.42
C SER A 269 2.58 -26.77 5.78
N LEU A 270 3.46 -27.07 6.75
CA LEU A 270 3.09 -27.21 8.15
C LEU A 270 3.96 -26.26 8.98
N GLN A 271 3.30 -25.34 9.68
CA GLN A 271 3.94 -24.38 10.55
C GLN A 271 3.56 -24.72 11.98
N ARG A 272 4.56 -24.91 12.84
CA ARG A 272 4.33 -25.12 14.27
C ARG A 272 4.12 -23.75 14.91
N ASP A 273 3.14 -23.65 15.80
CA ASP A 273 3.07 -22.48 16.67
C ASP A 273 4.34 -22.49 17.52
N SER A 274 5.18 -21.47 17.35
CA SER A 274 6.36 -21.28 18.18
C SER A 274 5.88 -21.13 19.61
N ALA A 275 6.02 -22.19 20.41
CA ALA A 275 6.00 -22.06 21.85
C ALA A 275 7.16 -21.13 22.20
N VAL A 276 6.85 -19.86 22.47
CA VAL A 276 7.77 -18.93 23.09
C VAL A 276 8.05 -19.51 24.48
N GLY A 277 9.18 -20.21 24.60
CA GLY A 277 9.80 -20.62 25.85
C GLY A 277 10.98 -19.72 26.15
#